data_AF-A0A2K3JF99-F1
#
_entry.id   AF-A0A2K3JF99-F1
#
_cell.length_a   1.000
_cell.length_b   1.000
_cell.length_c   1.000
_cell.angle_alpha   90.00
_cell.angle_beta   90.00
_cell.angle_gamma   90.00
#
_symmetry.space_group_name_H-M   'P 1'
#
loop_
_entity.id
_entity.type
_entity.pdbx_description
1 polymer ?
#
loop_
_entity_poly.entity_id
_entity_poly.type
_entity_poly.pdbx_seq_one_letter_code
_entity_poly.pdbx_strand_id
1 'polypeptide(L)' 'SHFFHDLISSQVGYIITKEGKGNINTAWLESLPVLEEMQYIKHVRISDSLEVKIDGKHGKAVIKIRKRNK' A
#
# COMPACT_ATOMS: atom_id res chain seq x y z
N SER A 1 -18.80 8.05 4.27
CA SER A 1 -18.23 9.33 4.75
C SER A 1 -17.35 9.17 5.98
N HIS A 2 -17.75 8.40 7.01
CA HIS A 2 -16.91 8.16 8.19
C HIS A 2 -15.54 7.54 7.87
N PHE A 3 -15.50 6.49 7.04
CA PHE A 3 -14.26 5.83 6.64
C PHE A 3 -13.15 6.78 6.15
N PHE A 4 -13.49 7.75 5.28
CA PHE A 4 -12.50 8.69 4.77
C PHE A 4 -12.05 9.71 5.84
N HIS A 5 -12.95 10.16 6.70
CA HIS A 5 -12.58 11.05 7.80
C HIS A 5 -11.63 10.37 8.80
N ASP A 6 -11.91 9.13 9.15
CA ASP A 6 -11.07 8.36 10.08
C ASP A 6 -9.68 8.12 9.48
N LEU A 7 -9.62 7.85 8.18
CA LEU A 7 -8.38 7.61 7.45
C LEU A 7 -7.49 8.87 7.36
N ILE A 8 -8.10 10.03 7.07
CA ILE A 8 -7.39 11.32 7.04
C ILE A 8 -6.90 11.70 8.44
N SER A 9 -7.73 11.52 9.47
CA SER A 9 -7.37 11.78 10.87
C SER A 9 -6.20 10.90 11.35
N SER A 10 -6.15 9.65 10.88
CA SER A 10 -5.12 8.67 11.25
C SER A 10 -3.79 8.88 10.52
N GLN A 11 -3.66 9.91 9.68
CA GLN A 11 -2.48 10.17 8.83
C GLN A 11 -2.10 8.96 7.96
N VAL A 12 -3.09 8.16 7.57
CA VAL A 12 -2.89 6.98 6.74
C VAL A 12 -2.85 7.40 5.27
N GLY A 13 -1.82 7.00 4.54
CA GLY A 13 -1.78 7.13 3.10
C GLY A 13 -2.69 6.10 2.42
N TYR A 14 -3.66 6.54 1.63
CA TYR A 14 -4.58 5.66 0.89
C TYR A 14 -4.41 5.83 -0.61
N ILE A 15 -4.15 4.72 -1.31
CA ILE A 15 -3.92 4.68 -2.74
C ILE A 15 -4.96 3.75 -3.35
N ILE A 16 -5.75 4.27 -4.29
CA ILE A 16 -6.67 3.48 -5.11
C ILE A 16 -6.15 3.49 -6.53
N THR A 17 -6.07 2.33 -7.15
CA THR A 17 -5.75 2.19 -8.57
C THR A 17 -6.72 1.22 -9.23
N LYS A 18 -6.83 1.30 -10.55
CA LYS A 18 -7.58 0.31 -11.35
C LYS A 18 -6.63 -0.80 -11.77
N GLU A 19 -7.14 -2.01 -11.92
CA GLU A 19 -6.38 -3.10 -12.54
C GLU A 19 -5.87 -2.65 -13.93
N GLY A 20 -4.61 -2.99 -14.23
CA GLY A 20 -3.93 -2.57 -15.46
C GLY A 20 -3.49 -1.10 -15.51
N LYS A 21 -3.79 -0.29 -14.48
CA LYS A 21 -3.24 1.08 -14.36
C LYS A 21 -2.05 1.11 -13.40
N GLY A 22 -0.90 1.49 -13.95
CA GLY A 22 0.36 1.59 -13.23
C GLY A 22 1.20 0.32 -13.37
N ASN A 23 2.43 0.38 -12.84
CA ASN A 23 3.35 -0.75 -12.83
C ASN A 23 3.37 -1.33 -11.40
N ILE A 24 2.46 -2.24 -11.13
CA ILE A 24 2.29 -2.88 -9.81
C ILE A 24 2.84 -4.30 -9.92
N ASN A 25 3.79 -4.63 -9.07
CA ASN A 25 4.30 -5.98 -8.97
C ASN A 25 3.37 -6.81 -8.07
N THR A 26 2.30 -7.35 -8.67
CA THR A 26 1.30 -8.16 -7.96
C THR A 26 1.92 -9.42 -7.34
N ALA A 27 2.84 -10.08 -8.06
CA ALA A 27 3.54 -11.26 -7.54
C ALA A 27 4.33 -10.96 -6.27
N TRP A 28 4.95 -9.77 -6.18
CA TRP A 28 5.58 -9.33 -4.93
C TRP A 28 4.56 -9.08 -3.81
N LEU A 29 3.45 -8.40 -4.09
CA LEU A 29 2.40 -8.15 -3.09
C LEU A 29 1.83 -9.46 -2.53
N GLU A 30 1.60 -10.45 -3.38
CA GLU A 30 1.10 -11.78 -3.00
C GLU A 30 2.13 -12.62 -2.24
N SER A 31 3.43 -12.33 -2.40
CA SER A 31 4.50 -13.01 -1.67
C SER A 31 4.67 -12.54 -0.23
N LEU A 32 4.02 -11.43 0.17
CA LEU A 32 4.16 -10.88 1.51
C LEU A 32 3.51 -11.79 2.56
N PRO A 33 4.10 -11.90 3.76
CA PRO A 33 3.52 -12.70 4.83
C PRO A 33 2.18 -12.09 5.27
N VAL A 34 1.12 -12.88 5.13
CA VAL A 34 -0.24 -12.52 5.56
C VAL A 34 -0.33 -12.66 7.08
N LEU A 35 -0.66 -11.57 7.76
CA LEU A 35 -0.95 -11.56 9.19
C LEU A 35 -2.38 -12.00 9.47
N GLU A 36 -3.32 -11.56 8.63
CA GLU A 36 -4.74 -11.86 8.77
C GLU A 36 -5.41 -11.84 7.40
N GLU A 37 -6.26 -12.84 7.14
CA GLU A 37 -7.04 -12.97 5.92
C GLU A 37 -8.53 -12.87 6.26
N MET A 38 -9.17 -11.86 5.69
CA MET A 38 -10.62 -11.64 5.75
C MET A 38 -11.23 -11.92 4.37
N GLN A 39 -12.56 -12.00 4.32
CA GLN A 39 -13.31 -12.32 3.08
C GLN A 39 -12.92 -11.47 1.85
N TYR A 40 -12.53 -10.21 2.05
CA TYR A 40 -12.16 -9.29 0.96
C TYR A 40 -10.84 -8.55 1.18
N ILE A 41 -10.14 -8.82 2.28
CA ILE A 41 -8.97 -8.03 2.71
C ILE A 41 -7.88 -8.97 3.20
N LYS A 42 -6.65 -8.77 2.72
CA LYS A 42 -5.45 -9.39 3.27
C LYS A 42 -4.62 -8.34 3.99
N HIS A 43 -4.44 -8.51 5.29
CA HIS A 43 -3.50 -7.72 6.07
C HIS A 43 -2.14 -8.39 6.00
N VAL A 44 -1.16 -7.73 5.37
CA VAL A 44 0.20 -8.26 5.19
C VAL A 44 1.22 -7.42 5.93
N ARG A 45 2.34 -8.04 6.34
CA ARG A 45 3.45 -7.33 6.98
C ARG A 45 4.68 -7.30 6.09
N ILE A 46 5.24 -6.12 5.92
CA ILE A 46 6.51 -5.94 5.20
C ILE A 46 7.62 -5.83 6.24
N SER A 47 8.66 -6.66 6.11
CA SER A 47 9.85 -6.65 6.98
C SER A 47 10.91 -5.66 6.50
N ASP A 48 10.95 -5.37 5.20
CA ASP A 48 11.84 -4.39 4.58
C ASP A 48 11.37 -2.95 4.77
N SER A 49 12.29 -1.99 4.63
CA SER A 49 11.95 -0.57 4.69
C SER A 49 11.20 -0.17 3.42
N LEU A 50 10.01 0.41 3.59
CA LEU A 50 9.19 0.90 2.48
C LEU A 50 9.32 2.42 2.38
N GLU A 51 9.70 2.93 1.20
CA GLU A 51 9.56 4.34 0.87
C GLU A 51 8.30 4.53 0.04
N VAL A 52 7.33 5.26 0.60
CA VAL A 52 6.09 5.60 -0.10
C VAL A 52 6.07 7.10 -0.36
N LYS A 53 5.87 7.49 -1.62
CA LYS A 53 5.67 8.88 -2.02
C LYS A 53 4.29 9.02 -2.63
N ILE A 54 3.47 9.90 -2.07
CA ILE A 54 2.11 10.17 -2.53
C ILE A 54 2.04 11.63 -2.97
N ASP A 55 1.67 11.86 -4.22
CA ASP A 55 1.36 13.16 -4.79
C ASP A 55 -0.17 13.27 -4.95
N GLY A 56 -0.81 13.80 -3.92
CA GLY A 56 -2.26 14.02 -3.90
C GLY A 56 -2.75 15.08 -4.90
N LYS A 57 -1.87 15.98 -5.36
CA LYS A 57 -2.23 17.03 -6.32
C LYS A 57 -2.45 16.45 -7.72
N HIS A 58 -1.60 15.51 -8.12
CA HIS A 58 -1.69 14.88 -9.45
C HIS A 58 -2.25 13.45 -9.41
N GLY A 59 -2.64 12.95 -8.23
CA GLY A 59 -3.18 11.60 -8.05
C GLY A 59 -2.17 10.50 -8.40
N LYS A 60 -0.89 10.72 -8.09
CA LYS A 60 0.20 9.77 -8.37
C LYS A 60 0.79 9.25 -7.08
N ALA A 61 1.19 7.99 -7.07
CA ALA A 61 1.91 7.41 -5.95
C ALA A 61 3.02 6.48 -6.46
N VAL A 62 4.10 6.40 -5.70
CA VAL A 62 5.21 5.48 -5.95
C VAL A 62 5.56 4.79 -4.65
N ILE A 63 5.63 3.46 -4.71
CA ILE A 63 6.07 2.62 -3.60
C ILE A 63 7.41 2.01 -4.00
N LYS A 64 8.45 2.23 -3.19
CA LYS A 64 9.79 1.67 -3.38
C LYS A 64 10.14 0.81 -2.19
N ILE A 65 10.51 -0.43 -2.47
CA ILE A 65 11.03 -1.34 -1.45
C ILE A 65 12.53 -1.08 -1.34
N ARG A 66 12.98 -0.70 -0.16
CA ARG A 66 14.40 -0.65 0.17
C ARG A 66 14.71 -1.91 0.96
N LYS A 67 15.40 -2.86 0.32
CA LYS A 67 15.93 -4.02 1.02
C LYS A 67 16.79 -3.51 2.16
N ARG A 68 16.53 -3.99 3.37
CA ARG A 68 17.40 -3.70 4.50
C ARG A 68 18.73 -4.42 4.23
N ASN A 69 19.77 -3.68 3.84
CA ASN A 69 21.11 -4.26 3.77
C ASN A 69 21.46 -4.72 5.18
N LYS A 70 21.66 -6.03 5.33
CA LYS A 70 22.12 -6.67 6.55
C LYS A 70 23.63 -6.51 6.67
#